data_AF-A0A2D4PD97-F1
#
_entry.id   AF-A0A2D4PD97-F1
#
_cell.length_a   1.000
_cell.length_b   1.000
_cell.length_c   1.000
_cell.angle_alpha   90.00
_cell.angle_beta   90.00
_cell.angle_gamma   90.00
#
_symmetry.space_group_name_H-M   'P 1'
#
loop_
_entity.id
_entity.type
_entity.pdbx_description
1 polymer ?
#
loop_
_entity_poly.entity_id
_entity_poly.type
_entity_poly.pdbx_seq_one_letter_code
_entity_poly.pdbx_strand_id
1 'polypeptide(L)'
;MLNARSVLNKAPLVRDLILDEEADLACITETWLGSEGGVPLSEMCPARFQVLHQPRCQGRGGGVAVIVQKSLRPRRSPAPEIVGCESLLLRLDLRVQLGLLLTYLPPSYVTTALPALLEA
;
A
#
# COMPACT_ATOMS: atom_id res chain seq x y z
N MET A 1 8.79 -2.09 4.67
CA MET A 1 7.52 -1.34 4.82
C MET A 1 7.86 0.07 5.25
N LEU A 2 7.19 1.08 4.67
CA LEU A 2 7.45 2.49 4.92
C LEU A 2 6.15 3.21 5.30
N ASN A 3 6.12 3.85 6.47
CA ASN A 3 5.10 4.86 6.76
C ASN A 3 5.58 6.20 6.22
N ALA A 4 5.05 6.63 5.09
CA ALA A 4 5.57 7.79 4.36
C ALA A 4 5.22 9.12 5.01
N ARG A 5 4.07 9.22 5.71
CA ARG A 5 3.50 10.50 6.18
C ARG A 5 3.45 11.53 5.04
N SER A 6 2.76 11.19 3.96
CA SER A 6 2.75 11.81 2.63
C SER A 6 3.93 11.45 1.73
N VAL A 7 3.62 11.08 0.48
CA VAL A 7 4.62 10.84 -0.58
C VAL A 7 4.84 12.01 -1.53
N LEU A 8 4.08 13.11 -1.41
CA LEU A 8 4.03 14.20 -2.39
C LEU A 8 5.41 14.77 -2.79
N ASN A 9 6.37 14.80 -1.86
CA ASN A 9 7.75 15.27 -2.10
C ASN A 9 8.81 14.19 -1.84
N LYS A 10 8.40 12.92 -1.71
CA LYS A 10 9.26 11.79 -1.34
C LYS A 10 9.24 10.69 -2.39
N ALA A 11 8.38 10.81 -3.42
CA ALA A 11 8.22 9.78 -4.43
C ALA A 11 9.54 9.35 -5.09
N PRO A 12 10.45 10.26 -5.49
CA PRO A 12 11.76 9.85 -6.00
C PRO A 12 12.59 9.07 -4.98
N LEU A 13 12.63 9.52 -3.71
CA LEU A 13 13.37 8.82 -2.65
C LEU A 13 12.81 7.43 -2.37
N VAL A 14 11.49 7.26 -2.45
CA VAL A 14 10.84 5.96 -2.31
C VAL A 14 11.24 5.03 -3.47
N ARG A 15 11.24 5.55 -4.70
CA ARG A 15 11.70 4.79 -5.87
C ARG A 15 13.15 4.36 -5.72
N ASP A 16 14.02 5.29 -5.34
CA ASP A 16 15.45 5.04 -5.24
C ASP A 16 15.72 4.02 -4.12
N LEU A 17 15.04 4.12 -2.98
CA LEU A 17 15.09 3.09 -1.91
C LEU A 17 14.66 1.70 -2.40
N ILE A 18 13.63 1.60 -3.24
CA ILE A 18 13.19 0.31 -3.80
C ILE A 18 14.29 -0.30 -4.68
N LEU A 19 15.00 0.54 -5.45
CA LEU A 19 16.05 0.09 -6.36
C LEU A 19 17.34 -0.26 -5.61
N ASP A 20 17.75 0.59 -4.67
CA ASP A 20 19.00 0.44 -3.90
C ASP A 20 18.96 -0.80 -2.99
N GLU A 21 17.79 -1.10 -2.41
CA GLU A 21 17.58 -2.29 -1.58
C GLU A 21 17.23 -3.56 -2.40
N GLU A 22 17.23 -3.46 -3.74
CA GLU A 22 16.84 -4.53 -4.66
C GLU A 22 15.48 -5.17 -4.30
N ALA A 23 14.55 -4.37 -3.77
CA ALA A 23 13.32 -4.87 -3.19
C ALA A 23 12.35 -5.37 -4.29
N ASP A 24 11.82 -6.58 -4.13
CA ASP A 24 10.77 -7.10 -5.02
C ASP A 24 9.40 -6.47 -4.76
N LEU A 25 9.19 -5.98 -3.53
CA LEU A 25 7.93 -5.41 -3.06
C LEU A 25 8.17 -4.36 -1.96
N ALA A 26 7.43 -3.25 -2.03
CA ALA A 26 7.38 -2.23 -0.99
C ALA A 26 5.94 -1.89 -0.60
N CYS A 27 5.65 -2.05 0.70
CA CYS A 27 4.40 -1.60 1.32
C CYS A 27 4.57 -0.18 1.86
N ILE A 28 3.67 0.72 1.47
CA ILE A 28 3.68 2.13 1.83
C ILE A 28 2.35 2.47 2.52
N THR A 29 2.41 3.03 3.72
CA THR A 29 1.24 3.57 4.43
C THR A 29 1.32 5.08 4.53
N GLU A 30 0.19 5.73 4.82
CA GLU A 30 0.09 7.19 4.92
C GLU A 30 0.55 7.85 3.62
N THR A 31 0.03 7.40 2.47
CA THR A 31 0.39 7.97 1.16
C THR A 31 -0.09 9.40 1.02
N TRP A 32 -1.25 9.73 1.63
CA TRP A 32 -1.91 11.03 1.58
C TRP A 32 -2.23 11.49 0.15
N LEU A 33 -2.66 10.53 -0.68
CA LEU A 33 -3.06 10.76 -2.07
C LEU A 33 -4.54 10.42 -2.23
N GLY A 34 -5.23 11.13 -3.13
CA GLY A 34 -6.59 10.79 -3.55
C GLY A 34 -6.64 9.61 -4.53
N SER A 35 -7.82 9.29 -5.03
CA SER A 35 -8.06 8.15 -5.95
C SER A 35 -7.17 8.16 -7.18
N GLU A 36 -6.95 9.35 -7.76
CA GLU A 36 -6.14 9.48 -8.96
C GLU A 36 -4.67 9.19 -8.69
N GLY A 37 -4.22 9.35 -7.43
CA GLY A 37 -2.83 9.24 -7.01
C GLY A 37 -1.91 10.34 -7.54
N GLY A 38 -2.14 10.75 -8.79
CA GLY A 38 -1.39 11.75 -9.52
C GLY A 38 0.03 11.32 -9.85
N VAL A 39 0.83 12.31 -10.24
CA VAL A 39 2.26 12.19 -10.56
C VAL A 39 3.06 11.44 -9.48
N PRO A 40 2.82 11.62 -8.16
CA PRO A 40 3.59 10.91 -7.13
C PRO A 40 3.54 9.38 -7.23
N LEU A 41 2.40 8.78 -7.59
CA LEU A 41 2.31 7.31 -7.78
C LEU A 41 3.22 6.84 -8.91
N SER A 42 3.22 7.55 -10.03
CA SER A 42 4.07 7.21 -11.17
C SER A 42 5.55 7.44 -10.89
N GLU A 43 5.91 8.51 -10.19
CA GLU A 43 7.30 8.83 -9.87
C GLU A 43 7.92 7.83 -8.90
N MET A 44 7.14 7.33 -7.93
CA MET A 44 7.65 6.35 -6.97
C MET A 44 7.73 4.92 -7.53
N CYS A 45 7.08 4.64 -8.67
CA CYS A 45 7.00 3.30 -9.23
C CYS A 45 8.09 3.08 -10.30
N PRO A 46 9.10 2.22 -10.05
CA PRO A 46 10.09 1.91 -11.09
C PRO A 46 9.47 1.16 -12.27
N ALA A 47 10.12 1.21 -13.45
CA ALA A 47 9.56 0.70 -14.72
C ALA A 47 9.10 -0.78 -14.69
N ARG A 48 9.86 -1.64 -13.99
CA ARG A 48 9.58 -3.09 -13.86
C ARG A 48 8.51 -3.42 -12.82
N PHE A 49 7.98 -2.42 -12.15
CA PHE A 49 7.01 -2.55 -11.07
C PHE A 49 5.64 -2.03 -11.52
N GLN A 50 4.64 -2.37 -10.73
CA GLN A 50 3.33 -1.72 -10.77
C GLN A 50 2.96 -1.28 -9.36
N VAL A 51 2.10 -0.27 -9.27
CA VAL A 51 1.56 0.25 -8.02
C VAL A 51 0.09 -0.10 -7.88
N LEU A 52 -0.30 -0.63 -6.73
CA LEU A 52 -1.69 -0.80 -6.33
C LEU A 52 -1.96 0.14 -5.16
N HIS A 53 -2.99 0.98 -5.30
CA HIS A 53 -3.29 2.05 -4.35
C HIS A 53 -4.72 1.91 -3.80
N GLN A 54 -4.87 2.18 -2.51
CA GLN A 54 -6.13 2.39 -1.83
C GLN A 54 -6.05 3.73 -1.09
N PRO A 55 -6.68 4.80 -1.61
CA PRO A 55 -6.75 6.06 -0.88
C PRO A 55 -7.65 5.94 0.34
N ARG A 56 -7.51 6.89 1.26
CA ARG A 56 -8.54 7.17 2.26
C ARG A 56 -9.79 7.70 1.56
N CYS A 57 -10.96 7.16 1.90
CA CYS A 57 -12.22 7.56 1.27
C CYS A 57 -12.59 9.02 1.57
N GLN A 58 -12.36 9.49 2.80
CA GLN A 58 -12.73 10.85 3.24
C GLN A 58 -11.74 11.41 4.27
N GLY A 59 -11.52 12.73 4.24
CA GLY A 59 -10.67 13.43 5.20
C GLY A 59 -9.22 13.58 4.74
N ARG A 60 -8.34 13.95 5.66
CA ARG A 60 -6.89 14.16 5.42
C ARG A 60 -6.09 12.96 5.89
N GLY A 61 -4.98 12.68 5.21
CA GLY A 61 -4.05 11.63 5.58
C GLY A 61 -4.48 10.24 5.10
N GLY A 62 -3.90 9.19 5.69
CA GLY A 62 -4.27 7.81 5.36
C GLY A 62 -3.75 7.33 4.01
N GLY A 63 -4.37 6.24 3.58
CA GLY A 63 -4.11 5.61 2.29
C GLY A 63 -2.90 4.68 2.35
N VAL A 64 -2.98 3.63 1.54
CA VAL A 64 -1.95 2.58 1.44
C VAL A 64 -1.65 2.29 -0.02
N ALA A 65 -0.39 1.98 -0.31
CA ALA A 65 0.05 1.54 -1.62
C ALA A 65 1.00 0.35 -1.49
N VAL A 66 0.95 -0.53 -2.49
CA VAL A 66 1.95 -1.58 -2.68
C VAL A 66 2.59 -1.37 -4.04
N ILE A 67 3.92 -1.24 -4.05
CA ILE A 67 4.73 -1.25 -5.28
C ILE A 67 5.38 -2.62 -5.36
N VAL A 68 5.17 -3.32 -6.47
CA VAL A 68 5.54 -4.73 -6.59
C VAL A 68 5.99 -5.05 -8.00
N GLN A 69 7.02 -5.89 -8.13
CA GLN A 69 7.49 -6.32 -9.44
C GLN A 69 6.38 -7.02 -10.22
N LYS A 70 6.24 -6.67 -11.51
CA LYS A 70 5.23 -7.25 -12.41
C LYS A 70 5.40 -8.77 -12.59
N SER A 71 6.64 -9.28 -12.44
CA SER A 71 6.98 -10.70 -12.51
C SER A 71 6.27 -11.54 -11.45
N LEU A 72 5.93 -10.96 -10.29
CA LEU A 72 5.22 -11.64 -9.19
C LEU A 72 3.71 -11.76 -9.44
N ARG A 73 3.23 -11.27 -10.59
CA ARG A 73 1.83 -11.30 -11.04
C ARG A 73 0.85 -10.91 -9.93
N PRO A 74 0.96 -9.70 -9.39
CA PRO A 74 0.14 -9.27 -8.27
C PRO A 74 -1.32 -9.16 -8.70
N ARG A 75 -2.21 -9.79 -7.94
CA ARG A 75 -3.66 -9.71 -8.13
C ARG A 75 -4.30 -9.11 -6.90
N ARG A 76 -5.05 -8.04 -7.08
CA ARG A 76 -5.88 -7.50 -6.00
C ARG A 76 -7.04 -8.44 -5.72
N SER A 77 -7.27 -8.74 -4.45
CA SER A 77 -8.45 -9.45 -3.98
C SER A 77 -9.24 -8.56 -3.02
N PRO A 78 -10.52 -8.87 -2.75
CA PRO A 78 -11.28 -8.18 -1.71
C PRO A 78 -10.51 -8.18 -0.39
N ALA A 79 -10.34 -7.01 0.20
CA ALA A 79 -9.71 -6.85 1.51
C ALA A 79 -10.81 -6.72 2.58
N PRO A 80 -10.51 -7.00 3.87
CA PRO A 80 -11.44 -6.73 4.95
C PRO A 80 -11.86 -5.25 4.98
N GLU A 81 -13.17 -5.02 4.98
CA GLU A 81 -13.77 -3.69 5.10
C GLU A 81 -13.94 -3.34 6.58
N ILE A 82 -12.94 -2.65 7.12
CA ILE A 82 -12.96 -2.21 8.52
C ILE A 82 -13.14 -0.70 8.55
N VAL A 83 -14.16 -0.26 9.29
CA VAL A 83 -14.51 1.17 9.38
C VAL A 83 -13.30 1.98 9.85
N GLY A 84 -12.96 3.02 9.07
CA GLY A 84 -11.86 3.93 9.37
C GLY A 84 -10.47 3.39 9.02
N CYS A 85 -10.36 2.22 8.40
CA CYS A 85 -9.10 1.63 7.99
C CYS A 85 -8.96 1.59 6.47
N GLU A 86 -7.73 1.73 5.99
CA GLU A 86 -7.40 1.54 4.58
C GLU A 86 -6.65 0.21 4.41
N SER A 87 -7.19 -0.68 3.58
CA SER A 87 -6.66 -2.04 3.40
C SER A 87 -6.44 -2.39 1.93
N LEU A 88 -5.36 -3.12 1.65
CA LEU A 88 -5.07 -3.75 0.35
C LEU A 88 -4.69 -5.21 0.59
N LEU A 89 -5.44 -6.13 -0.02
CA LEU A 89 -5.09 -7.54 -0.08
C LEU A 89 -4.62 -7.89 -1.48
N LEU A 90 -3.39 -8.41 -1.58
CA LEU A 90 -2.80 -8.90 -2.82
C LEU A 90 -2.52 -10.40 -2.73
N ARG A 91 -2.72 -11.08 -3.85
CA ARG A 91 -2.23 -12.44 -4.09
C ARG A 91 -1.09 -12.38 -5.09
N LEU A 92 0.01 -13.04 -4.76
CA LEU A 92 1.19 -13.17 -5.61
C LEU A 92 1.28 -14.61 -6.12
N ASP A 93 1.42 -14.76 -7.43
CA ASP A 93 1.51 -16.08 -8.08
C ASP A 93 2.99 -16.51 -8.09
N LEU A 94 3.47 -17.05 -6.95
CA LEU A 94 4.79 -17.69 -6.85
C LEU A 94 4.65 -19.22 -7.02
N ARG A 95 5.73 -19.98 -6.73
CA ARG A 95 5.64 -21.45 -6.63
C ARG A 95 4.60 -21.90 -5.59
N VAL A 96 4.32 -21.03 -4.63
CA VAL A 96 3.23 -21.13 -3.66
C VAL A 96 2.35 -19.88 -3.79
N GLN A 97 1.07 -19.98 -3.46
CA GLN A 97 0.24 -18.77 -3.36
C GLN A 97 0.64 -18.00 -2.10
N LEU A 98 1.10 -16.76 -2.28
CA LEU A 98 1.42 -15.86 -1.17
C LEU A 98 0.36 -14.74 -1.11
N GLY A 99 -0.28 -14.60 0.05
CA GLY A 99 -1.18 -13.48 0.35
C GLY A 99 -0.44 -12.37 1.10
N LEU A 100 -0.68 -11.12 0.72
CA LEU A 100 -0.16 -9.93 1.39
C LEU A 100 -1.33 -9.01 1.76
N LEU A 101 -1.59 -8.84 3.05
CA LEU A 101 -2.54 -7.86 3.57
C LEU A 101 -1.77 -6.65 4.11
N LEU A 102 -1.99 -5.49 3.50
CA LEU A 102 -1.50 -4.21 4.00
C LEU A 102 -2.68 -3.41 4.55
N THR A 103 -2.67 -3.14 5.85
CA THR A 103 -3.71 -2.37 6.54
C THR A 103 -3.09 -1.19 7.27
N TYR A 104 -3.63 0.01 7.07
CA TYR A 104 -3.34 1.17 7.92
C TYR A 104 -4.48 1.40 8.90
N LEU A 105 -4.17 1.30 10.20
CA LEU A 105 -5.07 1.65 11.29
C LEU A 105 -4.70 3.04 11.82
N PRO A 106 -5.58 4.04 11.70
CA PRO A 106 -5.34 5.33 12.33
C PRO A 106 -5.34 5.16 13.86
N PRO A 107 -4.51 5.93 14.60
CA PRO A 107 -4.42 5.82 16.06
C PRO A 107 -5.77 5.89 16.79
N SER A 108 -6.72 6.65 16.26
CA SER A 108 -8.07 6.81 16.81
C SER A 108 -8.96 5.56 16.71
N TYR A 109 -8.61 4.60 15.84
CA TYR A 109 -9.44 3.42 15.57
C TYR A 109 -8.78 2.12 16.03
N VAL A 110 -7.58 2.16 16.63
CA VAL A 110 -6.84 0.92 17.01
C VAL A 110 -7.66 0.01 17.92
N THR A 111 -8.34 0.58 18.93
CA THR A 111 -9.11 -0.21 19.90
C THR A 111 -10.34 -0.87 19.32
N THR A 112 -10.94 -0.29 18.27
CA THR A 112 -12.17 -0.81 17.64
C THR A 112 -11.88 -1.65 16.40
N ALA A 113 -10.89 -1.28 15.60
CA ALA A 113 -10.58 -1.91 14.33
C ALA A 113 -9.65 -3.13 14.46
N LEU A 114 -8.73 -3.15 15.45
CA LEU A 114 -7.79 -4.25 15.60
C LEU A 114 -8.47 -5.60 15.90
N PRO A 115 -9.46 -5.70 16.81
CA PRO A 115 -10.16 -6.95 17.03
C PRO A 115 -10.86 -7.47 15.76
N ALA A 116 -11.56 -6.57 15.04
CA ALA A 116 -12.24 -6.92 13.79
C ALA A 116 -11.28 -7.40 12.70
N LEU A 117 -10.04 -6.88 12.67
CA LEU A 117 -9.02 -7.32 11.73
C LEU A 117 -8.49 -8.72 12.04
N LEU A 118 -8.41 -9.09 13.33
CA LEU A 118 -7.91 -10.39 13.76
C LEU A 118 -8.94 -11.52 13.58
N GLU A 119 -10.22 -11.19 13.43
CA GLU A 119 -11.30 -12.13 13.18
C GLU A 119 -11.64 -12.32 11.69
N ALA A 120 -11.05 -11.51 10.80
CA ALA A 120 -11.26 -11.51 9.35
C ALA A 120 -10.32 -12.48 8.60
#